data_AF-A0A954VUL2-F1
#
_entry.id   AF-A0A954VUL2-F1
#
_cell.length_a   1.000
_cell.length_b   1.000
_cell.length_c   1.000
_cell.angle_alpha   90.00
_cell.angle_beta   90.00
_cell.angle_gamma   90.00
#
_symmetry.space_group_name_H-M   'P 1'
#
loop_
_entity.id
_entity.type
_entity.pdbx_description
1 polymer ?
#
loop_
_entity_poly.entity_id
_entity_poly.type
_entity_poly.pdbx_seq_one_letter_code
_entity_poly.pdbx_strand_id
1 'polypeptide(L)'
;MSEIIERCQRAQPILCDPSLAWWQRLEPAMQALNGLPISDLRPQDKQLVETEFVEFVRIFADYDIKTGADYEHVPKSDVAAALACLMAVTDFCLSGEEARVMTELASTRDKLPVAAIDDIRKHPDIFVPLLIESVVNANAEIRSGKEREWDDTPFFALYLLIELKVEAAYPVLVQSLYLPGPEGASELFGDAVGELAGVVMALASGGDTRQIDKLVLASEVSVYVRWAALDAYKLLLRDGVISRQHAIDGLHQLFQDCVDHDNHDMLAPIAIDLSHLAADSALETIRSAYQRNLVDDSIVSLESIEQRIAGGEAIVAKYLRFCRPTGVSDTIAELKRWASFQPTQDTQPKTTKPAHPAASQPKPTSASTIRIDERIGRNSPCPCGSGKKFKKCCHSRTVNP
;
A
#
# COMPACT_ATOMS: atom_id res chain seq x y z
N MET A 1 -5.52 27.54 -13.15
CA MET A 1 -6.80 27.57 -13.89
C MET A 1 -7.53 28.89 -13.75
N SER A 2 -7.85 29.37 -12.55
CA SER A 2 -8.58 30.63 -12.37
C SER A 2 -7.92 31.82 -13.07
N GLU A 3 -6.59 31.91 -13.06
CA GLU A 3 -5.86 32.95 -13.79
C GLU A 3 -5.97 32.81 -15.33
N ILE A 4 -5.96 31.57 -15.84
CA ILE A 4 -6.13 31.27 -17.27
C ILE A 4 -7.55 31.64 -17.71
N ILE A 5 -8.56 31.25 -16.93
CA ILE A 5 -9.96 31.61 -17.16
C ILE A 5 -10.15 33.14 -17.09
N GLU A 6 -9.54 33.80 -16.12
CA GLU A 6 -9.60 35.27 -15.97
C GLU A 6 -8.90 35.99 -17.14
N ARG A 7 -7.82 35.42 -17.70
CA ARG A 7 -7.18 35.95 -18.91
C ARG A 7 -8.06 35.73 -20.16
N CYS A 8 -8.71 34.56 -20.29
CA CYS A 8 -9.69 34.27 -21.35
C CYS A 8 -10.87 35.24 -21.29
N GLN A 9 -11.49 35.39 -20.12
CA GLN A 9 -12.64 36.27 -19.90
C GLN A 9 -12.30 37.73 -20.20
N ARG A 10 -11.08 38.17 -19.88
CA ARG A 10 -10.60 39.53 -20.23
C ARG A 10 -10.42 39.73 -21.72
N ALA A 11 -9.93 38.71 -22.44
CA ALA A 11 -9.70 38.79 -23.87
C ALA A 11 -11.01 38.69 -24.67
N GLN A 12 -11.89 37.76 -24.31
CA GLN A 12 -13.17 37.47 -24.98
C GLN A 12 -14.19 36.88 -23.98
N PRO A 13 -15.03 37.70 -23.32
CA PRO A 13 -15.94 37.23 -22.26
C PRO A 13 -16.90 36.12 -22.67
N ILE A 14 -17.33 36.14 -23.93
CA ILE A 14 -18.27 35.16 -24.51
C ILE A 14 -17.65 33.76 -24.64
N LEU A 15 -16.30 33.65 -24.65
CA LEU A 15 -15.64 32.35 -24.74
C LEU A 15 -15.73 31.52 -23.44
N CYS A 16 -16.30 32.06 -22.38
CA CYS A 16 -16.52 31.32 -21.12
C CYS A 16 -18.00 31.07 -20.83
N ASP A 17 -18.87 31.18 -21.83
CA ASP A 17 -20.31 30.91 -21.70
C ASP A 17 -20.60 29.39 -21.69
N PRO A 18 -21.11 28.83 -20.57
CA PRO A 18 -21.37 27.40 -20.45
C PRO A 18 -22.46 26.84 -21.37
N SER A 19 -23.28 27.71 -21.96
CA SER A 19 -24.33 27.31 -22.89
C SER A 19 -23.81 26.94 -24.28
N LEU A 20 -22.55 27.28 -24.58
CA LEU A 20 -21.94 27.00 -25.89
C LEU A 20 -21.54 25.53 -26.01
N ALA A 21 -21.89 24.91 -27.15
CA ALA A 21 -21.65 23.49 -27.40
C ALA A 21 -20.16 23.07 -27.34
N TRP A 22 -19.23 24.02 -27.54
CA TRP A 22 -17.80 23.76 -27.43
C TRP A 22 -17.31 23.89 -25.98
N TRP A 23 -17.92 24.74 -25.14
CA TRP A 23 -17.65 24.80 -23.71
C TRP A 23 -18.02 23.47 -23.05
N GLN A 24 -19.11 22.84 -23.46
CA GLN A 24 -19.50 21.49 -23.00
C GLN A 24 -18.47 20.40 -23.35
N ARG A 25 -17.59 20.62 -24.34
CA ARG A 25 -16.47 19.72 -24.67
C ARG A 25 -15.21 20.03 -23.87
N LEU A 26 -15.05 21.29 -23.49
CA LEU A 26 -13.96 21.80 -22.67
C LEU A 26 -14.19 21.50 -21.18
N GLU A 27 -15.45 21.53 -20.75
CA GLU A 27 -15.88 21.40 -19.37
C GLU A 27 -15.39 20.10 -18.72
N PRO A 28 -15.44 18.90 -19.34
CA PRO A 28 -14.88 17.69 -18.74
C PRO A 28 -13.37 17.77 -18.51
N ALA A 29 -12.63 18.33 -19.47
CA ALA A 29 -11.18 18.55 -19.36
C ALA A 29 -10.86 19.58 -18.27
N MET A 30 -11.64 20.65 -18.17
CA MET A 30 -11.51 21.66 -17.12
C MET A 30 -11.93 21.17 -15.74
N GLN A 31 -12.93 20.30 -15.66
CA GLN A 31 -13.38 19.65 -14.43
C GLN A 31 -12.32 18.66 -13.92
N ALA A 32 -11.67 17.90 -14.81
CA ALA A 32 -10.52 17.05 -14.45
C ALA A 32 -9.35 17.87 -13.88
N LEU A 33 -9.16 19.09 -14.36
CA LEU A 33 -8.16 20.05 -13.85
C LEU A 33 -8.60 20.82 -12.59
N ASN A 34 -9.87 20.71 -12.18
CA ASN A 34 -10.43 21.50 -11.09
C ASN A 34 -9.98 20.93 -9.72
N GLY A 35 -8.85 21.42 -9.23
CA GLY A 35 -8.24 20.98 -7.97
C GLY A 35 -6.71 20.87 -8.05
N LEU A 36 -6.15 20.86 -9.26
CA LEU A 36 -4.71 20.73 -9.48
C LEU A 36 -4.00 22.11 -9.36
N PRO A 37 -2.97 22.23 -8.50
CA PRO A 37 -2.23 23.48 -8.32
C PRO A 37 -1.28 23.76 -9.50
N ILE A 38 -1.82 24.37 -10.57
CA ILE A 38 -1.03 24.86 -11.72
C ILE A 38 0.06 25.86 -11.30
N SER A 39 -0.07 26.49 -10.13
CA SER A 39 0.96 27.39 -9.56
C SER A 39 2.31 26.72 -9.39
N ASP A 40 2.33 25.39 -9.21
CA ASP A 40 3.51 24.64 -8.81
C ASP A 40 4.25 24.01 -10.02
N LEU A 41 3.77 24.30 -11.24
CA LEU A 41 4.46 23.93 -12.47
C LEU A 41 5.87 24.53 -12.54
N ARG A 42 6.81 23.77 -13.13
CA ARG A 42 8.17 24.27 -13.35
C ARG A 42 8.15 25.46 -14.33
N PRO A 43 9.13 26.38 -14.29
CA PRO A 43 9.14 27.55 -15.18
C PRO A 43 9.05 27.23 -16.68
N GLN A 44 9.67 26.13 -17.13
CA GLN A 44 9.60 25.67 -18.52
C GLN A 44 8.21 25.15 -18.90
N ASP A 45 7.53 24.53 -17.93
CA ASP A 45 6.17 24.02 -18.07
C ASP A 45 5.16 25.18 -18.17
N LYS A 46 5.37 26.24 -17.37
CA LYS A 46 4.59 27.49 -17.44
C LYS A 46 4.69 28.15 -18.82
N GLN A 47 5.87 28.12 -19.44
CA GLN A 47 6.08 28.71 -20.76
C GLN A 47 5.29 27.97 -21.86
N LEU A 48 5.19 26.64 -21.80
CA LEU A 48 4.38 25.87 -22.75
C LEU A 48 2.90 26.19 -22.58
N VAL A 49 2.41 26.19 -21.33
CA VAL A 49 1.03 26.57 -21.00
C VAL A 49 0.71 27.98 -21.50
N GLU A 50 1.61 28.94 -21.28
CA GLU A 50 1.47 30.31 -21.78
C GLU A 50 1.47 30.38 -23.31
N THR A 51 2.31 29.60 -23.99
CA THR A 51 2.42 29.60 -25.45
C THR A 51 1.14 29.08 -26.11
N GLU A 52 0.69 27.89 -25.70
CA GLU A 52 -0.54 27.28 -26.23
C GLU A 52 -1.77 28.13 -25.90
N PHE A 53 -1.78 28.77 -24.73
CA PHE A 53 -2.85 29.66 -24.34
C PHE A 53 -2.87 30.96 -25.15
N VAL A 54 -1.71 31.56 -25.42
CA VAL A 54 -1.58 32.72 -26.30
C VAL A 54 -2.05 32.38 -27.71
N GLU A 55 -1.71 31.19 -28.22
CA GLU A 55 -2.16 30.72 -29.52
C GLU A 55 -3.67 30.51 -29.56
N PHE A 56 -4.26 29.91 -28.53
CA PHE A 56 -5.72 29.80 -28.37
C PHE A 56 -6.41 31.17 -28.44
N VAL A 57 -5.91 32.16 -27.68
CA VAL A 57 -6.48 33.52 -27.69
C VAL A 57 -6.28 34.19 -29.04
N ARG A 58 -5.12 33.98 -29.69
CA ARG A 58 -4.82 34.54 -31.02
C ARG A 58 -5.82 34.05 -32.06
N ILE A 59 -6.14 32.75 -32.08
CA ILE A 59 -7.08 32.17 -33.04
C ILE A 59 -8.43 32.88 -32.98
N PHE A 60 -8.94 33.15 -31.78
CA PHE A 60 -10.25 33.80 -31.62
C PHE A 60 -10.20 35.33 -31.64
N ALA A 61 -9.03 35.95 -31.46
CA ALA A 61 -8.86 37.40 -31.60
C ALA A 61 -9.04 37.89 -33.04
N ASP A 62 -8.87 36.98 -34.02
CA ASP A 62 -9.12 37.26 -35.44
C ASP A 62 -10.63 37.38 -35.77
N TYR A 63 -11.52 37.08 -34.79
CA TYR A 63 -12.97 37.08 -34.95
C TYR A 63 -13.66 38.03 -33.95
N ASP A 64 -14.60 38.84 -34.44
CA ASP A 64 -15.43 39.72 -33.61
C ASP A 64 -16.63 38.96 -33.04
N ILE A 65 -16.38 38.11 -32.04
CA ILE A 65 -17.39 37.25 -31.43
C ILE A 65 -18.09 38.05 -30.31
N LYS A 66 -19.34 38.46 -30.53
CA LYS A 66 -20.13 39.23 -29.56
C LYS A 66 -21.25 38.41 -28.92
N THR A 67 -21.70 37.37 -29.61
CA THR A 67 -22.81 36.50 -29.23
C THR A 67 -22.47 35.04 -29.53
N GLY A 68 -23.19 34.11 -28.92
CA GLY A 68 -23.02 32.67 -29.20
C GLY A 68 -23.31 32.28 -30.66
N ALA A 69 -24.14 33.05 -31.38
CA ALA A 69 -24.44 32.80 -32.79
C ALA A 69 -23.28 33.17 -33.74
N ASP A 70 -22.40 34.09 -33.32
CA ASP A 70 -21.23 34.49 -34.11
C ASP A 70 -20.22 33.35 -34.22
N TYR A 71 -20.19 32.45 -33.22
CA TYR A 71 -19.33 31.27 -33.20
C TYR A 71 -19.59 30.31 -34.38
N GLU A 72 -20.84 30.17 -34.82
CA GLU A 72 -21.18 29.29 -35.96
C GLU A 72 -20.53 29.73 -37.28
N HIS A 73 -20.04 30.98 -37.34
CA HIS A 73 -19.37 31.56 -38.49
C HIS A 73 -17.84 31.39 -38.43
N VAL A 74 -17.28 30.90 -37.33
CA VAL A 74 -15.85 30.60 -37.22
C VAL A 74 -15.54 29.33 -38.02
N PRO A 75 -14.48 29.32 -38.86
CA PRO A 75 -14.07 28.13 -39.59
C PRO A 75 -13.86 26.92 -38.67
N LYS A 76 -14.35 25.76 -39.09
CA LYS A 76 -14.18 24.50 -38.34
C LYS A 76 -12.71 24.15 -38.08
N SER A 77 -11.80 24.57 -38.96
CA SER A 77 -10.35 24.39 -38.80
C SER A 77 -9.82 25.13 -37.58
N ASP A 78 -10.29 26.35 -37.35
CA ASP A 78 -9.80 27.26 -36.32
C ASP A 78 -10.39 26.85 -34.97
N VAL A 79 -11.66 26.44 -34.97
CA VAL A 79 -12.27 25.76 -33.83
C VAL A 79 -11.49 24.51 -33.44
N ALA A 80 -11.10 23.67 -34.41
CA ALA A 80 -10.33 22.46 -34.15
C ALA A 80 -8.92 22.77 -33.62
N ALA A 81 -8.24 23.78 -34.17
CA ALA A 81 -6.94 24.23 -33.70
C ALA A 81 -6.99 24.76 -32.27
N ALA A 82 -8.01 25.55 -31.94
CA ALA A 82 -8.21 26.08 -30.60
C ALA A 82 -8.50 24.97 -29.57
N LEU A 83 -9.32 23.98 -29.93
CA LEU A 83 -9.55 22.78 -29.12
C LEU A 83 -8.24 22.01 -28.89
N ALA A 84 -7.39 21.88 -29.92
CA ALA A 84 -6.11 21.19 -29.81
C ALA A 84 -5.13 21.89 -28.83
N CYS A 85 -5.04 23.23 -28.86
CA CYS A 85 -4.22 23.99 -27.90
C CYS A 85 -4.66 23.73 -26.45
N LEU A 86 -5.97 23.74 -26.18
CA LEU A 86 -6.51 23.53 -24.84
C LEU A 86 -6.31 22.09 -24.35
N MET A 87 -6.49 21.10 -25.24
CA MET A 87 -6.20 19.70 -24.93
C MET A 87 -4.72 19.51 -24.62
N ALA A 88 -3.81 20.09 -25.42
CA ALA A 88 -2.37 20.01 -25.19
C ALA A 88 -1.97 20.58 -23.82
N VAL A 89 -2.52 21.74 -23.44
CA VAL A 89 -2.30 22.33 -22.10
C VAL A 89 -2.83 21.41 -20.99
N THR A 90 -4.01 20.81 -21.22
CA THR A 90 -4.64 19.92 -20.23
C THR A 90 -3.83 18.67 -20.02
N ASP A 91 -3.50 17.94 -21.09
CA ASP A 91 -2.71 16.71 -21.06
C ASP A 91 -1.34 16.95 -20.43
N PHE A 92 -0.73 18.10 -20.72
CA PHE A 92 0.54 18.48 -20.14
C PHE A 92 0.46 18.78 -18.64
N CYS A 93 -0.56 19.51 -18.19
CA CYS A 93 -0.76 19.78 -16.76
C CYS A 93 -1.08 18.49 -15.99
N LEU A 94 -1.92 17.61 -16.56
CA LEU A 94 -2.26 16.32 -15.97
C LEU A 94 -1.01 15.43 -15.85
N SER A 95 -0.26 15.24 -16.93
CA SER A 95 0.96 14.42 -16.90
C SER A 95 2.03 14.97 -15.95
N GLY A 96 2.16 16.29 -15.84
CA GLY A 96 3.06 16.92 -14.87
C GLY A 96 2.65 16.63 -13.42
N GLU A 97 1.36 16.68 -13.13
CA GLU A 97 0.83 16.40 -11.81
C GLU A 97 0.88 14.92 -11.45
N GLU A 98 0.53 14.05 -12.40
CA GLU A 98 0.69 12.60 -12.29
C GLU A 98 2.14 12.27 -11.92
N ALA A 99 3.11 12.80 -12.67
CA ALA A 99 4.52 12.60 -12.40
C ALA A 99 4.92 13.10 -11.00
N ARG A 100 4.42 14.27 -10.56
CA ARG A 100 4.72 14.83 -9.24
C ARG A 100 4.23 13.92 -8.12
N VAL A 101 2.94 13.56 -8.14
CA VAL A 101 2.29 12.73 -7.12
C VAL A 101 2.93 11.34 -7.07
N MET A 102 3.12 10.69 -8.22
CA MET A 102 3.72 9.36 -8.28
C MET A 102 5.20 9.38 -7.84
N THR A 103 5.96 10.43 -8.17
CA THR A 103 7.34 10.61 -7.68
C THR A 103 7.40 10.80 -6.16
N GLU A 104 6.45 11.55 -5.59
CA GLU A 104 6.36 11.76 -4.15
C GLU A 104 6.07 10.45 -3.42
N LEU A 105 5.17 9.60 -3.94
CA LEU A 105 4.94 8.26 -3.40
C LEU A 105 6.20 7.38 -3.51
N ALA A 106 6.80 7.30 -4.70
CA ALA A 106 7.91 6.39 -5.00
C ALA A 106 9.17 6.61 -4.15
N SER A 107 9.41 7.85 -3.71
CA SER A 107 10.66 8.28 -3.07
C SER A 107 10.53 8.56 -1.57
N THR A 108 9.51 8.00 -0.93
CA THR A 108 9.25 8.23 0.49
C THR A 108 10.29 7.56 1.37
N ARG A 109 11.20 8.35 1.98
CA ARG A 109 12.16 7.83 2.95
C ARG A 109 11.56 7.75 4.36
N ASP A 110 11.38 8.91 4.99
CA ASP A 110 11.05 9.01 6.43
C ASP A 110 9.88 9.98 6.69
N LYS A 111 9.24 10.47 5.63
CA LYS A 111 8.16 11.47 5.71
C LYS A 111 6.95 10.99 4.94
N LEU A 112 5.84 10.82 5.65
CA LEU A 112 4.55 10.45 5.05
C LEU A 112 4.16 11.48 3.96
N PRO A 113 3.90 11.05 2.70
CA PRO A 113 3.53 11.92 1.59
C PRO A 113 2.06 12.34 1.68
N VAL A 114 1.73 13.13 2.71
CA VAL A 114 0.35 13.56 3.01
C VAL A 114 -0.27 14.32 1.84
N ALA A 115 0.48 15.18 1.17
CA ALA A 115 -0.02 15.97 0.05
C ALA A 115 -0.40 15.07 -1.14
N ALA A 116 0.50 14.16 -1.54
CA ALA A 116 0.21 13.18 -2.59
C ALA A 116 -1.02 12.31 -2.27
N ILE A 117 -1.14 11.82 -1.03
CA ILE A 117 -2.32 11.03 -0.61
C ILE A 117 -3.61 11.86 -0.72
N ASP A 118 -3.60 13.11 -0.27
CA ASP A 118 -4.76 13.99 -0.36
C ASP A 118 -5.11 14.34 -1.82
N ASP A 119 -4.13 14.48 -2.70
CA ASP A 119 -4.38 14.74 -4.13
C ASP A 119 -4.98 13.51 -4.84
N ILE A 120 -4.53 12.30 -4.48
CA ILE A 120 -5.12 11.04 -4.95
C ILE A 120 -6.59 10.93 -4.51
N ARG A 121 -6.91 11.31 -3.27
CA ARG A 121 -8.28 11.30 -2.75
C ARG A 121 -9.20 12.27 -3.48
N LYS A 122 -8.68 13.43 -3.90
CA LYS A 122 -9.46 14.44 -4.66
C LYS A 122 -9.71 14.00 -6.11
N HIS A 123 -8.80 13.22 -6.69
CA HIS A 123 -8.80 12.86 -8.11
C HIS A 123 -8.64 11.34 -8.33
N PRO A 124 -9.53 10.50 -7.76
CA PRO A 124 -9.38 9.05 -7.85
C PRO A 124 -9.51 8.53 -9.29
N ASP A 125 -10.26 9.22 -10.16
CA ASP A 125 -10.40 8.90 -11.57
C ASP A 125 -9.08 8.96 -12.35
N ILE A 126 -8.17 9.85 -11.94
CA ILE A 126 -6.84 10.00 -12.53
C ILE A 126 -5.87 8.99 -11.91
N PHE A 127 -5.84 8.91 -10.58
CA PHE A 127 -4.75 8.19 -9.88
C PHE A 127 -5.00 6.71 -9.64
N VAL A 128 -6.24 6.25 -9.53
CA VAL A 128 -6.52 4.81 -9.30
C VAL A 128 -5.95 3.92 -10.43
N PRO A 129 -6.10 4.26 -11.73
CA PRO A 129 -5.45 3.50 -12.80
C PRO A 129 -3.93 3.39 -12.64
N LEU A 130 -3.27 4.51 -12.28
CA LEU A 130 -1.82 4.55 -12.09
C LEU A 130 -1.36 3.71 -10.88
N LEU A 131 -2.13 3.71 -9.79
CA LEU A 131 -1.87 2.87 -8.62
C LEU A 131 -2.00 1.38 -8.97
N ILE A 132 -3.05 0.98 -9.70
CA ILE A 132 -3.22 -0.40 -10.15
C ILE A 132 -2.07 -0.80 -11.07
N GLU A 133 -1.73 0.05 -12.04
CA GLU A 133 -0.62 -0.19 -12.97
C GLU A 133 0.71 -0.37 -12.22
N SER A 134 0.98 0.44 -11.19
CA SER A 134 2.18 0.30 -10.37
C SER A 134 2.29 -1.09 -9.73
N VAL A 135 1.18 -1.64 -9.21
CA VAL A 135 1.16 -2.98 -8.61
C VAL A 135 1.29 -4.07 -9.68
N VAL A 136 0.62 -3.92 -10.83
CA VAL A 136 0.73 -4.86 -11.96
C VAL A 136 2.17 -4.95 -12.46
N ASN A 137 2.80 -3.80 -12.70
CA ASN A 137 4.17 -3.72 -13.20
C ASN A 137 5.16 -4.31 -12.19
N ALA A 138 5.01 -3.96 -10.92
CA ALA A 138 5.89 -4.46 -9.87
C ALA A 138 5.73 -5.99 -9.66
N ASN A 139 4.50 -6.52 -9.78
CA ASN A 139 4.26 -7.97 -9.80
C ASN A 139 5.02 -8.65 -10.97
N ALA A 140 4.94 -8.08 -12.16
CA ALA A 140 5.60 -8.62 -13.35
C ALA A 140 7.13 -8.59 -13.24
N GLU A 141 7.69 -7.51 -12.68
CA GLU A 141 9.12 -7.36 -12.43
C GLU A 141 9.67 -8.46 -11.52
N ILE A 142 9.04 -8.67 -10.36
CA ILE A 142 9.44 -9.70 -9.38
C ILE A 142 9.35 -11.10 -10.00
N ARG A 143 8.23 -11.41 -10.67
CA ARG A 143 8.05 -12.71 -11.33
C ARG A 143 9.07 -12.96 -12.43
N SER A 144 9.54 -11.92 -13.10
CA SER A 144 10.57 -12.02 -14.13
C SER A 144 11.99 -12.18 -13.57
N GLY A 145 12.19 -11.98 -12.26
CA GLY A 145 13.49 -12.02 -11.60
C GLY A 145 14.42 -10.85 -11.96
N LYS A 146 13.88 -9.77 -12.55
CA LYS A 146 14.64 -8.56 -12.86
C LYS A 146 14.99 -7.81 -11.57
N GLU A 147 16.19 -7.23 -11.52
CA GLU A 147 16.55 -6.32 -10.42
C GLU A 147 15.67 -5.07 -10.52
N ARG A 148 14.94 -4.77 -9.43
CA ARG A 148 13.99 -3.67 -9.35
C ARG A 148 14.66 -2.44 -8.74
N GLU A 149 14.37 -1.27 -9.28
CA GLU A 149 14.66 -0.02 -8.58
C GLU A 149 13.77 0.13 -7.34
N TRP A 150 14.25 0.90 -6.36
CA TRP A 150 13.46 1.16 -5.16
C TRP A 150 12.28 2.07 -5.51
N ASP A 151 11.08 1.62 -5.18
CA ASP A 151 9.85 2.37 -5.40
C ASP A 151 8.80 1.94 -4.36
N ASP A 152 8.42 2.88 -3.50
CA ASP A 152 7.44 2.71 -2.42
C ASP A 152 5.98 2.85 -2.89
N THR A 153 5.73 3.13 -4.18
CA THR A 153 4.37 3.29 -4.72
C THR A 153 3.47 2.09 -4.44
N PRO A 154 3.90 0.81 -4.64
CA PRO A 154 3.06 -0.35 -4.35
C PRO A 154 2.63 -0.43 -2.88
N PHE A 155 3.49 -0.01 -1.94
CA PHE A 155 3.16 0.06 -0.52
C PHE A 155 1.98 1.00 -0.27
N PHE A 156 2.02 2.22 -0.81
CA PHE A 156 0.91 3.17 -0.67
C PHE A 156 -0.32 2.76 -1.47
N ALA A 157 -0.13 2.17 -2.65
CA ALA A 157 -1.22 1.66 -3.48
C ALA A 157 -2.06 0.63 -2.71
N LEU A 158 -1.44 -0.27 -1.94
CA LEU A 158 -2.17 -1.24 -1.12
C LEU A 158 -3.16 -0.56 -0.16
N TYR A 159 -2.72 0.48 0.57
CA TYR A 159 -3.58 1.22 1.48
C TYR A 159 -4.67 2.01 0.75
N LEU A 160 -4.28 2.76 -0.29
CA LEU A 160 -5.18 3.68 -0.99
C LEU A 160 -6.25 2.94 -1.79
N LEU A 161 -5.90 1.84 -2.47
CA LEU A 161 -6.86 1.03 -3.22
C LEU A 161 -7.91 0.39 -2.29
N ILE A 162 -7.51 0.03 -1.06
CA ILE A 162 -8.43 -0.47 -0.04
C ILE A 162 -9.28 0.67 0.55
N GLU A 163 -8.68 1.81 0.89
CA GLU A 163 -9.40 2.99 1.43
C GLU A 163 -10.47 3.50 0.46
N LEU A 164 -10.10 3.62 -0.82
CA LEU A 164 -10.97 4.07 -1.90
C LEU A 164 -11.96 2.98 -2.37
N LYS A 165 -11.89 1.77 -1.79
CA LYS A 165 -12.77 0.62 -2.09
C LYS A 165 -12.78 0.23 -3.58
N VAL A 166 -11.59 0.18 -4.18
CA VAL A 166 -11.43 -0.14 -5.60
C VAL A 166 -11.51 -1.66 -5.82
N GLU A 167 -12.72 -2.20 -5.97
CA GLU A 167 -12.94 -3.65 -6.11
C GLU A 167 -12.19 -4.26 -7.31
N ALA A 168 -12.05 -3.51 -8.40
CA ALA A 168 -11.30 -3.92 -9.58
C ALA A 168 -9.81 -4.20 -9.31
N ALA A 169 -9.25 -3.68 -8.21
CA ALA A 169 -7.86 -3.91 -7.82
C ALA A 169 -7.65 -5.21 -7.02
N TYR A 170 -8.69 -5.77 -6.40
CA TYR A 170 -8.54 -6.95 -5.53
C TYR A 170 -7.92 -8.16 -6.23
N PRO A 171 -8.24 -8.48 -7.51
CA PRO A 171 -7.57 -9.58 -8.21
C PRO A 171 -6.06 -9.42 -8.29
N VAL A 172 -5.54 -8.22 -8.59
CA VAL A 172 -4.08 -8.00 -8.67
C VAL A 172 -3.44 -7.99 -7.29
N LEU A 173 -4.12 -7.46 -6.27
CA LEU A 173 -3.63 -7.48 -4.88
C LEU A 173 -3.54 -8.92 -4.34
N VAL A 174 -4.52 -9.79 -4.64
CA VAL A 174 -4.44 -11.21 -4.31
C VAL A 174 -3.27 -11.88 -5.05
N GLN A 175 -3.07 -11.59 -6.33
CA GLN A 175 -1.93 -12.12 -7.08
C GLN A 175 -0.57 -11.69 -6.50
N SER A 176 -0.49 -10.49 -5.91
CA SER A 176 0.71 -10.01 -5.20
C SER A 176 1.01 -10.84 -3.95
N LEU A 177 0.00 -11.40 -3.27
CA LEU A 177 0.21 -12.27 -2.10
C LEU A 177 0.86 -13.61 -2.48
N TYR A 178 0.72 -14.04 -3.74
CA TYR A 178 1.36 -15.23 -4.31
C TYR A 178 2.69 -14.94 -5.01
N LEU A 179 3.36 -13.84 -4.68
CA LEU A 179 4.69 -13.56 -5.24
C LEU A 179 5.73 -14.55 -4.67
N PRO A 180 6.59 -15.11 -5.54
CA PRO A 180 7.56 -16.12 -5.13
C PRO A 180 8.75 -15.50 -4.39
N GLY A 181 9.51 -16.35 -3.70
CA GLY A 181 10.77 -15.97 -3.08
C GLY A 181 10.66 -15.66 -1.58
N PRO A 182 11.81 -15.51 -0.89
CA PRO A 182 11.86 -15.44 0.57
C PRO A 182 11.21 -14.16 1.14
N GLU A 183 11.24 -13.06 0.38
CA GLU A 183 10.60 -11.80 0.77
C GLU A 183 9.18 -11.70 0.16
N GLY A 184 8.90 -12.38 -0.97
CA GLY A 184 7.55 -12.55 -1.54
C GLY A 184 6.78 -11.24 -1.69
N ALA A 185 5.54 -11.21 -1.19
CA ALA A 185 4.70 -10.01 -1.18
C ALA A 185 5.32 -8.82 -0.41
N SER A 186 6.20 -9.08 0.57
CA SER A 186 6.89 -8.02 1.33
C SER A 186 7.92 -7.29 0.49
N GLU A 187 8.31 -7.80 -0.68
CA GLU A 187 9.12 -7.01 -1.63
C GLU A 187 8.36 -5.79 -2.16
N LEU A 188 7.04 -5.87 -2.27
CA LEU A 188 6.18 -4.76 -2.72
C LEU A 188 5.64 -3.94 -1.57
N PHE A 189 5.07 -4.63 -0.58
CA PHE A 189 4.27 -3.98 0.45
C PHE A 189 4.99 -3.90 1.79
N GLY A 190 6.25 -4.35 1.87
CA GLY A 190 7.02 -4.33 3.12
C GLY A 190 6.28 -5.02 4.26
N ASP A 191 6.26 -4.35 5.42
CA ASP A 191 5.58 -4.86 6.61
C ASP A 191 4.04 -4.72 6.53
N ALA A 192 3.50 -3.99 5.55
CA ALA A 192 2.04 -3.84 5.39
C ALA A 192 1.35 -5.16 5.03
N VAL A 193 2.10 -6.13 4.50
CA VAL A 193 1.57 -7.48 4.27
C VAL A 193 1.03 -8.10 5.55
N GLY A 194 1.73 -7.91 6.68
CA GLY A 194 1.29 -8.43 7.97
C GLY A 194 -0.03 -7.81 8.46
N GLU A 195 -0.29 -6.56 8.07
CA GLU A 195 -1.46 -5.81 8.51
C GLU A 195 -2.67 -5.96 7.57
N LEU A 196 -2.41 -6.16 6.28
CA LEU A 196 -3.42 -6.02 5.22
C LEU A 196 -3.63 -7.27 4.36
N ALA A 197 -2.80 -8.32 4.43
CA ALA A 197 -3.05 -9.54 3.65
C ALA A 197 -4.41 -10.17 4.00
N GLY A 198 -4.73 -10.27 5.29
CA GLY A 198 -6.04 -10.73 5.75
C GLY A 198 -7.19 -9.81 5.30
N VAL A 199 -6.95 -8.50 5.25
CA VAL A 199 -7.93 -7.52 4.74
C VAL A 199 -8.19 -7.73 3.25
N VAL A 200 -7.13 -7.85 2.44
CA VAL A 200 -7.23 -8.15 1.00
C VAL A 200 -8.02 -9.43 0.77
N MET A 201 -7.70 -10.50 1.50
CA MET A 201 -8.38 -11.78 1.35
C MET A 201 -9.85 -11.72 1.81
N ALA A 202 -10.15 -11.02 2.91
CA ALA A 202 -11.54 -10.83 3.35
C ALA A 202 -12.36 -10.06 2.31
N LEU A 203 -11.83 -8.97 1.75
CA LEU A 203 -12.49 -8.17 0.72
C LEU A 203 -12.65 -8.95 -0.61
N ALA A 204 -11.60 -9.62 -1.08
CA ALA A 204 -11.59 -10.31 -2.36
C ALA A 204 -12.43 -11.60 -2.37
N SER A 205 -12.53 -12.29 -1.23
CA SER A 205 -13.25 -13.57 -1.15
C SER A 205 -14.77 -13.43 -1.25
N GLY A 206 -15.33 -12.26 -0.91
CA GLY A 206 -16.79 -12.09 -0.80
C GLY A 206 -17.45 -13.08 0.18
N GLY A 207 -16.70 -13.60 1.15
CA GLY A 207 -17.16 -14.65 2.07
C GLY A 207 -16.84 -16.09 1.66
N ASP A 208 -16.28 -16.33 0.47
CA ASP A 208 -15.83 -17.67 0.05
C ASP A 208 -14.48 -18.02 0.69
N THR A 209 -14.54 -18.67 1.85
CA THR A 209 -13.35 -19.03 2.65
C THR A 209 -12.39 -19.96 1.91
N ARG A 210 -12.84 -20.69 0.88
CA ARG A 210 -11.97 -21.56 0.08
C ARG A 210 -10.85 -20.79 -0.63
N GLN A 211 -11.05 -19.51 -0.91
CA GLN A 211 -9.99 -18.66 -1.49
C GLN A 211 -8.91 -18.35 -0.45
N ILE A 212 -9.30 -18.16 0.81
CA ILE A 212 -8.39 -17.95 1.94
C ILE A 212 -7.58 -19.24 2.18
N ASP A 213 -8.28 -20.38 2.23
CA ASP A 213 -7.68 -21.69 2.46
C ASP A 213 -6.58 -22.00 1.44
N LYS A 214 -6.81 -21.69 0.15
CA LYS A 214 -5.82 -21.85 -0.92
C LYS A 214 -4.52 -21.08 -0.67
N LEU A 215 -4.59 -19.87 -0.11
CA LEU A 215 -3.39 -19.08 0.20
C LEU A 215 -2.71 -19.62 1.45
N VAL A 216 -3.48 -19.96 2.47
CA VAL A 216 -2.98 -20.54 3.73
C VAL A 216 -2.22 -21.85 3.50
N LEU A 217 -2.69 -22.70 2.58
CA LEU A 217 -2.07 -23.99 2.27
C LEU A 217 -0.92 -23.93 1.25
N ALA A 218 -0.69 -22.79 0.58
CA ALA A 218 0.34 -22.63 -0.44
C ALA A 218 1.76 -22.58 0.18
N SER A 219 2.42 -23.73 0.34
CA SER A 219 3.72 -23.84 1.02
C SER A 219 4.87 -23.12 0.31
N GLU A 220 4.69 -22.77 -0.96
CA GLU A 220 5.62 -21.93 -1.73
C GLU A 220 5.54 -20.44 -1.38
N VAL A 221 4.46 -20.00 -0.73
CA VAL A 221 4.26 -18.63 -0.26
C VAL A 221 4.91 -18.45 1.11
N SER A 222 5.50 -17.28 1.34
CA SER A 222 6.10 -16.94 2.64
C SER A 222 5.11 -17.17 3.80
N VAL A 223 5.59 -17.89 4.82
CA VAL A 223 4.82 -18.25 6.02
C VAL A 223 4.16 -17.04 6.67
N TYR A 224 4.82 -15.87 6.67
CA TYR A 224 4.27 -14.64 7.24
C TYR A 224 3.04 -14.13 6.49
N VAL A 225 2.99 -14.29 5.16
CA VAL A 225 1.83 -13.93 4.34
C VAL A 225 0.67 -14.88 4.63
N ARG A 226 0.98 -16.18 4.73
CA ARG A 226 0.00 -17.23 5.02
C ARG A 226 -0.62 -17.05 6.41
N TRP A 227 0.20 -16.67 7.40
CA TRP A 227 -0.26 -16.30 8.74
C TRP A 227 -1.16 -15.06 8.70
N ALA A 228 -0.72 -14.00 8.04
CA ALA A 228 -1.50 -12.77 7.91
C ALA A 228 -2.82 -12.98 7.14
N ALA A 229 -2.88 -13.94 6.21
CA ALA A 229 -4.10 -14.28 5.49
C ALA A 229 -5.18 -14.94 6.37
N LEU A 230 -4.80 -15.65 7.44
CA LEU A 230 -5.76 -16.28 8.38
C LEU A 230 -6.67 -15.26 9.06
N ASP A 231 -6.17 -14.04 9.27
CA ASP A 231 -6.97 -12.95 9.85
C ASP A 231 -8.25 -12.65 9.06
N ALA A 232 -8.32 -13.05 7.78
CA ALA A 232 -9.53 -12.94 6.97
C ALA A 232 -10.74 -13.66 7.60
N TYR A 233 -10.55 -14.82 8.25
CA TYR A 233 -11.63 -15.52 8.97
C TYR A 233 -12.20 -14.66 10.09
N LYS A 234 -11.32 -14.08 10.92
CA LYS A 234 -11.69 -13.18 12.01
C LYS A 234 -12.42 -11.94 11.50
N LEU A 235 -11.93 -11.36 10.40
CA LEU A 235 -12.51 -10.17 9.77
C LEU A 235 -13.93 -10.45 9.23
N LEU A 236 -14.10 -11.52 8.47
CA LEU A 236 -15.39 -11.94 7.91
C LEU A 236 -16.40 -12.29 9.02
N LEU A 237 -15.95 -12.95 10.09
CA LEU A 237 -16.79 -13.24 11.25
C LEU A 237 -17.23 -11.97 11.96
N ARG A 238 -16.30 -11.03 12.20
CA ARG A 238 -16.60 -9.74 12.84
C ARG A 238 -17.62 -8.93 12.03
N ASP A 239 -17.53 -8.99 10.70
CA ASP A 239 -18.51 -8.36 9.81
C ASP A 239 -19.86 -9.08 9.71
N GLY A 240 -19.96 -10.28 10.26
CA GLY A 240 -21.15 -11.12 10.09
C GLY A 240 -21.33 -11.66 8.67
N VAL A 241 -20.27 -11.66 7.85
CA VAL A 241 -20.27 -12.28 6.51
C VAL A 241 -20.30 -13.80 6.63
N ILE A 242 -19.59 -14.35 7.63
CA ILE A 242 -19.65 -15.77 7.98
C ILE A 242 -20.10 -15.95 9.44
N SER A 243 -20.71 -17.09 9.73
CA SER A 243 -21.06 -17.45 11.11
C SER A 243 -19.84 -17.95 11.89
N ARG A 244 -19.92 -17.92 13.23
CA ARG A 244 -18.87 -18.50 14.07
C ARG A 244 -18.67 -19.99 13.79
N GLN A 245 -19.75 -20.74 13.58
CA GLN A 245 -19.66 -22.16 13.27
C GLN A 245 -18.96 -22.39 11.93
N HIS A 246 -19.27 -21.60 10.89
CA HIS A 246 -18.57 -21.66 9.61
C HIS A 246 -17.07 -21.42 9.79
N ALA A 247 -16.69 -20.39 10.56
CA ALA A 247 -15.29 -20.11 10.83
C ALA A 247 -14.58 -21.27 11.56
N ILE A 248 -15.23 -21.86 12.57
CA ILE A 248 -14.71 -23.03 13.30
C ILE A 248 -14.54 -24.23 12.36
N ASP A 249 -15.55 -24.56 11.57
CA ASP A 249 -15.50 -25.71 10.66
C ASP A 249 -14.38 -25.56 9.62
N GLY A 250 -14.26 -24.38 9.02
CA GLY A 250 -13.21 -24.09 8.04
C GLY A 250 -11.80 -24.14 8.64
N LEU A 251 -11.59 -23.50 9.79
CA LEU A 251 -10.30 -23.51 10.48
C LEU A 251 -9.94 -24.91 11.01
N HIS A 252 -10.90 -25.69 11.50
CA HIS A 252 -10.65 -27.06 11.95
C HIS A 252 -10.29 -27.97 10.78
N GLN A 253 -10.96 -27.84 9.63
CA GLN A 253 -10.58 -28.55 8.42
C GLN A 253 -9.18 -28.16 7.95
N LEU A 254 -8.87 -26.86 7.91
CA LEU A 254 -7.52 -26.37 7.59
C LEU A 254 -6.45 -26.96 8.53
N PHE A 255 -6.73 -27.01 9.83
CA PHE A 255 -5.82 -27.61 10.81
C PHE A 255 -5.56 -29.08 10.49
N GLN A 256 -6.61 -29.84 10.16
CA GLN A 256 -6.50 -31.26 9.81
C GLN A 256 -5.72 -31.46 8.50
N ASP A 257 -5.99 -30.66 7.47
CA ASP A 257 -5.27 -30.69 6.21
C ASP A 257 -3.77 -30.40 6.43
N CYS A 258 -3.44 -29.44 7.31
CA CYS A 258 -2.05 -29.17 7.68
C CYS A 258 -1.37 -30.35 8.40
N VAL A 259 -2.09 -31.08 9.25
CA VAL A 259 -1.57 -32.30 9.90
C VAL A 259 -1.34 -33.41 8.87
N ASP A 260 -2.26 -33.59 7.93
CA ASP A 260 -2.22 -34.68 6.95
C ASP A 260 -1.15 -34.45 5.87
N HIS A 261 -0.80 -33.19 5.60
CA HIS A 261 0.19 -32.77 4.60
C HIS A 261 1.52 -32.27 5.18
N ASP A 262 1.82 -32.53 6.46
CA ASP A 262 3.10 -32.18 7.12
C ASP A 262 3.40 -30.66 7.09
N ASN A 263 2.36 -29.83 7.10
CA ASN A 263 2.45 -28.36 7.02
C ASN A 263 2.43 -27.73 8.41
N HIS A 264 3.43 -28.05 9.22
CA HIS A 264 3.45 -27.74 10.65
C HIS A 264 3.48 -26.23 10.97
N ASP A 265 4.04 -25.41 10.07
CA ASP A 265 4.16 -23.96 10.24
C ASP A 265 2.80 -23.25 10.43
N MET A 266 1.69 -23.87 10.00
CA MET A 266 0.35 -23.30 10.12
C MET A 266 -0.44 -23.84 11.31
N LEU A 267 0.02 -24.88 12.00
CA LEU A 267 -0.75 -25.49 13.08
C LEU A 267 -0.90 -24.53 14.27
N ALA A 268 0.18 -23.87 14.68
CA ALA A 268 0.15 -22.91 15.78
C ALA A 268 -0.82 -21.73 15.55
N PRO A 269 -0.75 -20.97 14.44
CA PRO A 269 -1.68 -19.86 14.21
C PRO A 269 -3.14 -20.32 14.04
N ILE A 270 -3.40 -21.45 13.38
CA ILE A 270 -4.77 -21.97 13.26
C ILE A 270 -5.32 -22.38 14.63
N ALA A 271 -4.51 -23.03 15.49
CA ALA A 271 -4.92 -23.38 16.84
C ALA A 271 -5.18 -22.14 17.71
N ILE A 272 -4.42 -21.05 17.53
CA ILE A 272 -4.69 -19.77 18.19
C ILE A 272 -6.08 -19.25 17.81
N ASP A 273 -6.42 -19.20 16.52
CA ASP A 273 -7.72 -18.69 16.09
C ASP A 273 -8.87 -19.60 16.54
N LEU A 274 -8.75 -20.92 16.41
CA LEU A 274 -9.71 -21.87 16.96
C LEU A 274 -9.93 -21.67 18.48
N SER A 275 -8.84 -21.41 19.22
CA SER A 275 -8.93 -21.15 20.67
C SER A 275 -9.67 -19.85 21.00
N HIS A 276 -9.48 -18.80 20.19
CA HIS A 276 -10.19 -17.53 20.35
C HIS A 276 -11.67 -17.62 19.98
N LEU A 277 -12.01 -18.55 19.09
CA LEU A 277 -13.39 -18.89 18.76
C LEU A 277 -14.01 -19.89 19.75
N ALA A 278 -13.31 -20.25 20.82
CA ALA A 278 -13.71 -21.26 21.79
C ALA A 278 -14.26 -22.54 21.13
N ALA A 279 -13.50 -23.07 20.17
CA ALA A 279 -13.85 -24.23 19.37
C ALA A 279 -13.59 -25.55 20.13
N ASP A 280 -14.53 -25.96 21.00
CA ASP A 280 -14.43 -27.22 21.75
C ASP A 280 -14.33 -28.45 20.83
N SER A 281 -15.01 -28.42 19.68
CA SER A 281 -14.99 -29.50 18.67
C SER A 281 -13.60 -29.78 18.09
N ALA A 282 -12.69 -28.80 18.12
CA ALA A 282 -11.33 -28.94 17.60
C ALA A 282 -10.32 -29.40 18.67
N LEU A 283 -10.71 -29.45 19.94
CA LEU A 283 -9.76 -29.58 21.05
C LEU A 283 -9.01 -30.93 21.04
N GLU A 284 -9.69 -32.03 20.76
CA GLU A 284 -9.07 -33.35 20.69
C GLU A 284 -8.06 -33.45 19.53
N THR A 285 -8.39 -32.87 18.37
CA THR A 285 -7.47 -32.80 17.24
C THR A 285 -6.22 -32.00 17.59
N ILE A 286 -6.39 -30.85 18.27
CA ILE A 286 -5.27 -30.01 18.74
C ILE A 286 -4.41 -30.78 19.74
N ARG A 287 -5.00 -31.41 20.77
CA ARG A 287 -4.28 -32.23 21.76
C ARG A 287 -3.43 -33.32 21.11
N SER A 288 -4.01 -34.03 20.14
CA SER A 288 -3.31 -35.07 19.38
C SER A 288 -2.10 -34.51 18.62
N ALA A 289 -2.22 -33.34 18.00
CA ALA A 289 -1.10 -32.68 17.32
C ALA A 289 0.04 -32.29 18.28
N TYR A 290 -0.29 -31.79 19.48
CA TYR A 290 0.72 -31.51 20.52
C TYR A 290 1.40 -32.79 21.04
N GLN A 291 0.65 -33.87 21.30
CA GLN A 291 1.22 -35.16 21.71
C GLN A 291 2.19 -35.73 20.67
N ARG A 292 1.93 -35.45 19.40
CA ARG A 292 2.78 -35.82 18.26
C ARG A 292 3.94 -34.82 18.02
N ASN A 293 4.06 -33.77 18.84
CA ASN A 293 5.05 -32.69 18.70
C ASN A 293 5.01 -31.96 17.33
N LEU A 294 3.81 -31.78 16.76
CA LEU A 294 3.65 -31.10 15.46
C LEU A 294 3.47 -29.58 15.61
N VAL A 295 3.02 -29.12 16.77
CA VAL A 295 2.77 -27.70 17.05
C VAL A 295 3.97 -27.10 17.80
N ASP A 296 4.47 -25.95 17.35
CA ASP A 296 5.54 -25.23 18.03
C ASP A 296 5.02 -24.59 19.33
N ASP A 297 5.32 -25.24 20.45
CA ASP A 297 4.95 -24.82 21.81
C ASP A 297 5.57 -23.46 22.21
N SER A 298 6.63 -23.01 21.51
CA SER A 298 7.23 -21.69 21.76
C SER A 298 6.37 -20.53 21.24
N ILE A 299 5.47 -20.80 20.28
CA ILE A 299 4.51 -19.82 19.76
C ILE A 299 3.29 -19.75 20.69
N VAL A 300 2.75 -20.92 21.05
CA VAL A 300 1.58 -21.03 21.93
C VAL A 300 1.56 -22.38 22.63
N SER A 301 1.30 -22.37 23.94
CA SER A 301 1.19 -23.60 24.72
C SER A 301 -0.21 -24.22 24.63
N LEU A 302 -0.27 -25.56 24.73
CA LEU A 302 -1.54 -26.29 24.79
C LEU A 302 -2.41 -25.82 25.97
N GLU A 303 -1.79 -25.56 27.13
CA GLU A 303 -2.49 -25.03 28.31
C GLU A 303 -3.17 -23.68 27.99
N SER A 304 -2.48 -22.78 27.27
CA SER A 304 -3.08 -21.49 26.90
C SER A 304 -4.25 -21.66 25.93
N ILE A 305 -4.21 -22.65 25.04
CA ILE A 305 -5.32 -22.95 24.12
C ILE A 305 -6.52 -23.48 24.90
N GLU A 306 -6.30 -24.46 25.78
CA GLU A 306 -7.34 -25.06 26.63
C GLU A 306 -8.03 -24.02 27.50
N GLN A 307 -7.25 -23.13 28.14
CA GLN A 307 -7.79 -22.05 28.96
C GLN A 307 -8.66 -21.07 28.15
N ARG A 308 -8.26 -20.73 26.91
CA ARG A 308 -9.06 -19.85 26.04
C ARG A 308 -10.36 -20.53 25.61
N ILE A 309 -10.32 -21.81 25.24
CA ILE A 309 -11.51 -22.56 24.84
C ILE A 309 -12.49 -22.67 26.02
N ALA A 310 -11.99 -23.00 27.21
CA ALA A 310 -12.80 -23.06 28.44
C ALA A 310 -13.44 -21.71 28.81
N GLY A 311 -12.85 -20.58 28.38
CA GLY A 311 -13.39 -19.24 28.61
C GLY A 311 -14.64 -18.91 27.78
N GLY A 312 -14.99 -19.72 26.77
CA GLY A 312 -16.26 -19.64 26.04
C GLY A 312 -16.56 -18.26 25.44
N GLU A 313 -17.81 -17.81 25.55
CA GLU A 313 -18.29 -16.54 24.97
C GLU A 313 -17.50 -15.31 25.41
N ALA A 314 -16.96 -15.29 26.63
CA ALA A 314 -16.19 -14.15 27.11
C ALA A 314 -14.90 -13.94 26.31
N ILE A 315 -14.25 -15.02 25.89
CA ILE A 315 -13.05 -14.98 25.06
C ILE A 315 -13.40 -14.55 23.64
N VAL A 316 -14.46 -15.10 23.08
CA VAL A 316 -14.95 -14.75 21.72
C VAL A 316 -15.32 -13.27 21.64
N ALA A 317 -16.10 -12.78 22.60
CA ALA A 317 -16.49 -11.37 22.66
C ALA A 317 -15.26 -10.45 22.78
N LYS A 318 -14.25 -10.83 23.57
CA LYS A 318 -12.99 -10.08 23.67
C LYS A 318 -12.23 -10.08 22.35
N TYR A 319 -12.11 -11.23 21.69
CA TYR A 319 -11.40 -11.40 20.42
C TYR A 319 -12.01 -10.53 19.32
N LEU A 320 -13.34 -10.56 19.17
CA LEU A 320 -14.04 -9.77 18.15
C LEU A 320 -14.07 -8.27 18.49
N ARG A 321 -14.13 -7.89 19.77
CA ARG A 321 -14.12 -6.47 20.19
C ARG A 321 -12.85 -5.72 19.79
N PHE A 322 -11.70 -6.39 19.76
CA PHE A 322 -10.43 -5.78 19.36
C PHE A 322 -10.10 -5.99 17.88
N CYS A 323 -10.95 -6.71 17.14
CA CYS A 323 -10.79 -6.87 15.70
C CYS A 323 -11.14 -5.54 15.01
N ARG A 324 -10.19 -5.01 14.23
CA ARG A 324 -10.41 -3.83 13.37
C ARG A 324 -11.57 -4.08 12.40
N PRO A 325 -12.31 -3.05 11.96
CA PRO A 325 -13.12 -3.13 10.74
C PRO A 325 -12.29 -3.57 9.52
N THR A 326 -12.93 -4.26 8.59
CA THR A 326 -12.33 -4.73 7.34
C THR A 326 -12.20 -3.55 6.39
N GLY A 327 -11.00 -3.38 5.84
CA GLY A 327 -10.64 -2.24 5.03
C GLY A 327 -9.75 -1.23 5.77
N VAL A 328 -9.46 -0.13 5.11
CA VAL A 328 -8.69 1.01 5.62
C VAL A 328 -9.64 2.21 5.64
N SER A 329 -9.78 2.87 6.79
CA SER A 329 -10.69 4.02 6.90
C SER A 329 -10.01 5.34 6.56
N ASP A 330 -8.73 5.47 6.89
CA ASP A 330 -7.92 6.66 6.66
C ASP A 330 -6.44 6.26 6.65
N THR A 331 -5.86 6.19 5.44
CA THR A 331 -4.47 5.84 5.18
C THR A 331 -3.52 6.77 5.93
N ILE A 332 -3.77 8.07 5.94
CA ILE A 332 -2.89 9.03 6.64
C ILE A 332 -2.93 8.75 8.15
N ALA A 333 -4.10 8.57 8.74
CA ALA A 333 -4.21 8.32 10.18
C ALA A 333 -3.60 6.98 10.61
N GLU A 334 -3.71 5.94 9.78
CA GLU A 334 -3.11 4.63 10.02
C GLU A 334 -1.59 4.69 9.87
N LEU A 335 -1.10 5.18 8.71
CA LEU A 335 0.32 5.25 8.40
C LEU A 335 1.06 6.22 9.31
N LYS A 336 0.47 7.34 9.74
CA LYS A 336 1.14 8.29 10.64
C LYS A 336 1.69 7.63 11.91
N ARG A 337 1.12 6.50 12.37
CA ARG A 337 1.56 5.78 13.57
C ARG A 337 2.74 4.82 13.33
N TRP A 338 3.09 4.57 12.08
CA TRP A 338 4.18 3.66 11.72
C TRP A 338 5.52 4.22 12.13
N ALA A 339 6.41 3.35 12.60
CA ALA A 339 7.74 3.74 13.06
C ALA A 339 8.53 4.53 12.00
N SER A 340 8.39 4.18 10.72
CA SER A 340 9.03 4.87 9.59
C SER A 340 8.59 6.32 9.40
N PHE A 341 7.44 6.72 9.96
CA PHE A 341 6.87 8.07 9.84
C PHE A 341 6.82 8.80 11.19
N GLN A 342 7.37 8.19 12.24
CA GLN A 342 7.54 8.84 13.53
C GLN A 342 8.87 9.60 13.56
N PRO A 343 8.94 10.77 14.21
CA PRO A 343 10.21 11.42 14.46
C PRO A 343 11.12 10.45 15.21
N THR A 344 12.31 10.19 14.67
CA THR A 344 13.36 9.49 15.42
C THR A 344 13.64 10.31 16.67
N GLN A 345 13.35 9.76 17.86
CA GLN A 345 13.79 10.37 19.11
C GLN A 345 15.32 10.36 19.09
N ASP A 346 15.92 11.52 18.82
CA ASP A 346 17.33 11.75 19.11
C ASP A 346 17.59 11.36 20.55
N THR A 347 18.60 10.52 20.72
CA THR A 347 18.99 9.85 21.95
C THR A 347 19.14 10.83 23.11
N GLN A 348 18.20 10.80 24.06
CA GLN A 348 18.54 11.18 25.43
C GLN A 348 19.62 10.22 25.94
N PRO A 349 20.73 10.71 26.53
CA PRO A 349 21.77 9.83 27.06
C PRO A 349 21.19 9.02 28.21
N LYS A 350 21.04 7.70 28.01
CA LYS A 350 20.61 6.78 29.07
C LYS A 350 21.64 6.82 30.21
N THR A 351 21.27 7.46 31.30
CA THR A 351 21.98 7.37 32.58
C THR A 351 22.03 5.90 33.02
N THR A 352 23.23 5.35 33.08
CA THR A 352 23.50 3.99 33.53
C THR A 352 23.22 3.85 35.02
N LYS A 353 22.35 2.91 35.40
CA LYS A 353 22.37 2.34 36.75
C LYS A 353 23.29 1.11 36.76
N PRO A 354 24.05 0.85 37.85
CA PRO A 354 25.12 -0.14 37.83
C PRO A 354 24.61 -1.56 38.08
N ALA A 355 25.13 -2.52 37.32
CA ALA A 355 25.02 -3.95 37.61
C ALA A 355 26.23 -4.43 38.42
N HIS A 356 26.00 -5.23 39.46
CA HIS A 356 27.02 -5.96 40.21
C HIS A 356 27.35 -7.33 39.56
N PRO A 357 28.49 -7.97 39.89
CA PRO A 357 29.33 -8.67 38.93
C PRO A 357 29.57 -10.17 39.21
N ALA A 358 29.91 -10.94 38.19
CA ALA A 358 30.71 -12.18 38.24
C ALA A 358 30.99 -12.64 36.79
N ALA A 359 32.12 -13.19 36.36
CA ALA A 359 33.49 -13.31 36.86
C ALA A 359 34.34 -13.62 35.60
N SER A 360 35.58 -13.11 35.54
CA SER A 360 36.47 -13.18 34.37
C SER A 360 37.57 -14.23 34.53
N GLN A 361 38.08 -14.77 33.40
CA GLN A 361 39.44 -15.31 33.20
C GLN A 361 39.78 -15.31 31.68
N PRO A 362 41.08 -15.29 31.25
CA PRO A 362 41.68 -14.09 30.64
C PRO A 362 42.21 -14.21 29.18
N LYS A 363 42.52 -13.01 28.65
CA LYS A 363 43.04 -12.56 27.33
C LYS A 363 44.40 -13.16 26.90
N PRO A 364 44.86 -13.02 25.62
CA PRO A 364 45.64 -11.82 25.25
C PRO A 364 45.52 -11.26 23.80
N THR A 365 45.67 -9.92 23.73
CA THR A 365 46.27 -8.98 22.71
C THR A 365 46.39 -9.41 21.22
N SER A 366 46.13 -8.63 20.18
CA SER A 366 46.14 -7.18 19.84
C SER A 366 45.42 -7.07 18.46
N ALA A 367 44.77 -6.00 18.00
CA ALA A 367 45.27 -4.66 17.68
C ALA A 367 44.05 -3.72 17.45
N SER A 368 44.26 -2.42 17.54
CA SER A 368 43.25 -1.37 17.49
C SER A 368 42.39 -1.38 16.22
N THR A 369 41.07 -1.48 16.38
CA THR A 369 40.11 -1.13 15.32
C THR A 369 39.44 0.19 15.68
N ILE A 370 39.46 1.12 14.73
CA ILE A 370 38.74 2.38 14.74
C ILE A 370 37.27 2.11 15.12
N ARG A 371 36.81 2.69 16.22
CA ARG A 371 35.39 2.66 16.60
C ARG A 371 34.61 3.59 15.68
N ILE A 372 33.89 3.01 14.72
CA ILE A 372 32.75 3.67 14.08
C ILE A 372 31.54 3.31 14.94
N ASP A 373 31.32 4.09 16.00
CA ASP A 373 30.15 3.97 16.86
C ASP A 373 28.95 4.68 16.20
N GLU A 374 28.40 4.03 15.18
CA GLU A 374 27.00 4.18 14.77
C GLU A 374 26.59 2.83 14.18
N ARG A 375 25.71 2.09 14.87
CA ARG A 375 25.19 0.82 14.36
C ARG A 375 24.25 1.12 13.20
N ILE A 376 24.79 1.16 11.98
CA ILE A 376 24.01 1.24 10.73
C ILE A 376 22.95 0.12 10.74
N GLY A 377 21.69 0.52 10.60
CA GLY A 377 20.56 -0.41 10.56
C GLY A 377 20.67 -1.38 9.38
N ARG A 378 20.32 -2.65 9.58
CA ARG A 378 20.41 -3.70 8.53
C ARG A 378 19.71 -3.31 7.23
N ASN A 379 18.60 -2.57 7.30
CA ASN A 379 17.84 -2.15 6.12
C ASN A 379 18.21 -0.75 5.59
N SER A 380 19.10 0.00 6.27
CA SER A 380 19.53 1.33 5.84
C SER A 380 20.37 1.28 4.55
N PRO A 381 20.46 2.38 3.77
CA PRO A 381 21.36 2.47 2.62
C PRO A 381 22.81 2.15 3.01
N CYS A 382 23.50 1.37 2.17
CA CYS A 382 24.83 0.90 2.47
C CYS A 382 25.86 2.04 2.30
N PRO A 383 26.74 2.29 3.29
CA PRO A 383 27.65 3.44 3.30
C PRO A 383 28.76 3.37 2.23
N CYS A 384 28.91 2.25 1.52
CA CYS A 384 29.90 2.11 0.45
C CYS A 384 29.49 2.80 -0.88
N GLY A 385 28.35 3.51 -0.90
CA GLY A 385 27.86 4.22 -2.08
C GLY A 385 27.30 3.30 -3.16
N SER A 386 27.04 2.03 -2.85
CA SER A 386 26.51 1.05 -3.82
C SER A 386 25.03 1.19 -4.13
N GLY A 387 24.31 2.03 -3.40
CA GLY A 387 22.84 2.18 -3.49
C GLY A 387 22.03 1.01 -2.89
N LYS A 388 22.67 -0.06 -2.41
CA LYS A 388 22.00 -1.26 -1.85
C LYS A 388 21.73 -1.12 -0.34
N LYS A 389 20.77 -1.88 0.23
CA LYS A 389 20.59 -2.00 1.69
C LYS A 389 21.83 -2.62 2.34
N PHE A 390 22.20 -2.18 3.55
CA PHE A 390 23.39 -2.65 4.26
C PHE A 390 23.40 -4.19 4.39
N LYS A 391 22.25 -4.81 4.73
CA LYS A 391 22.06 -6.28 4.81
C LYS A 391 22.41 -7.03 3.52
N LYS A 392 22.20 -6.42 2.36
CA LYS A 392 22.42 -7.02 1.02
C LYS A 392 23.76 -6.61 0.39
N CYS A 393 24.62 -5.87 1.11
CA CYS A 393 25.88 -5.38 0.59
C CYS A 393 27.03 -5.60 1.57
N CYS A 394 27.44 -4.58 2.33
CA CYS A 394 28.61 -4.69 3.21
C CYS A 394 28.38 -5.60 4.42
N HIS A 395 27.12 -5.86 4.82
CA HIS A 395 26.82 -6.76 5.92
C HIS A 395 26.83 -8.24 5.50
N SER A 396 26.54 -8.55 4.23
CA SER A 396 26.56 -9.91 3.69
C SER A 396 27.94 -10.35 3.18
N ARG A 397 28.90 -9.43 3.06
CA ARG A 397 30.31 -9.76 2.80
C ARG A 397 30.98 -10.23 4.09
N THR A 398 30.63 -11.43 4.56
CA THR A 398 31.57 -12.21 5.37
C THR A 398 32.73 -12.59 4.47
N VAL A 399 33.85 -11.90 4.63
CA VAL A 399 35.15 -12.32 4.09
C VAL A 399 35.42 -13.72 4.67
N ASN A 400 35.44 -14.74 3.80
CA ASN A 400 36.08 -16.01 4.16
C ASN A 400 37.56 -15.70 4.44
N PRO A 401 38.12 -16.17 5.58
CA PRO A 401 39.43 -15.76 6.07
C PRO A 401 40.57 -16.02 5.08
#